data_AF-A0A8C5KSL1-F1
#
_entry.id   AF-A0A8C5KSL1-F1
#
_cell.length_a   1.000
_cell.length_b   1.000
_cell.length_c   1.000
_cell.angle_alpha   90.00
_cell.angle_beta   90.00
_cell.angle_gamma   90.00
#
_symmetry.space_group_name_H-M   'P 1'
#
loop_
_entity.id
_entity.type
_entity.pdbx_description
1 polymer ?
#
loop_
_entity_poly.entity_id
_entity_poly.type
_entity_poly.pdbx_seq_one_letter_code
_entity_poly.pdbx_strand_id
1 'polypeptide(L)' 'AFGFMSRVALQAEKMNHHPEWFNVYNKVQITLTSHDCGGLTKRDVRLAKFIEKAAASM' A
#
# COMPACT_ATOMS: atom_id res chain seq x y z
N ALA A 1 6.49 -1.79 -12.35
CA ALA A 1 5.57 -2.21 -11.26
C ALA A 1 6.33 -2.63 -10.00
N PHE A 2 7.24 -3.61 -10.07
CA PHE A 2 7.84 -4.18 -8.86
C PHE A 2 8.69 -3.20 -8.02
N GLY A 3 9.41 -2.26 -8.64
CA GLY A 3 10.12 -1.20 -7.90
C GLY A 3 9.19 -0.29 -7.08
N PHE A 4 7.99 0.03 -7.59
CA PHE A 4 6.95 0.72 -6.82
C PHE A 4 6.47 -0.13 -5.65
N MET A 5 6.23 -1.42 -5.88
CA MET A 5 5.85 -2.36 -4.83
C MET A 5 6.91 -2.41 -3.73
N SER A 6 8.20 -2.49 -4.08
CA SER A 6 9.30 -2.46 -3.09
C SER A 6 9.29 -1.19 -2.23
N ARG A 7 9.04 -0.01 -2.82
CA ARG A 7 8.92 1.24 -2.06
C ARG A 7 7.72 1.21 -1.10
N VAL A 8 6.57 0.73 -1.56
CA VAL A 8 5.37 0.58 -0.71
C VAL A 8 5.60 -0.42 0.41
N ALA A 9 6.28 -1.55 0.15
CA ALA A 9 6.58 -2.57 1.15
C ALA A 9 7.46 -2.03 2.29
N LEU A 10 8.50 -1.24 1.98
CA LEU A 10 9.35 -0.62 3.01
C LEU A 10 8.56 0.35 3.91
N GLN A 11 7.65 1.12 3.33
CA GLN A 11 6.81 2.03 4.10
C GLN A 11 5.75 1.27 4.93
N ALA A 12 5.14 0.24 4.36
CA ALA A 12 4.19 -0.64 5.04
C ALA A 12 4.82 -1.26 6.29
N GLU A 13 6.06 -1.76 6.16
CA GLU A 13 6.82 -2.32 7.28
C GLU A 13 7.08 -1.29 8.37
N LYS A 14 7.57 -0.09 7.99
CA LYS A 14 7.78 1.01 8.94
C LYS A 14 6.50 1.41 9.69
N MET A 15 5.35 1.28 9.04
CA MET A 15 4.04 1.62 9.60
C MET A 15 3.41 0.45 10.38
N ASN A 16 3.96 -0.76 10.28
CA ASN A 16 3.31 -2.00 10.68
C ASN A 16 1.86 -2.07 10.17
N HIS A 17 1.69 -1.78 8.88
CA HIS A 17 0.39 -1.76 8.21
C HIS A 17 0.59 -2.15 6.74
N HIS A 18 0.12 -3.32 6.35
CA HIS A 18 0.43 -3.90 5.05
C HIS A 18 -0.79 -3.87 4.12
N PRO A 19 -0.59 -3.63 2.81
CA PRO A 19 -1.67 -3.71 1.84
C PRO A 19 -2.00 -5.17 1.50
N GLU A 20 -3.25 -5.40 1.11
CA GLU A 20 -3.59 -6.56 0.27
C GLU A 20 -3.42 -6.14 -1.19
N TRP A 21 -2.68 -6.90 -1.99
CA TRP A 21 -2.52 -6.57 -3.40
C TRP A 21 -2.39 -7.77 -4.31
N PHE A 22 -2.69 -7.53 -5.58
CA PHE A 22 -2.54 -8.50 -6.66
C PHE A 22 -1.78 -7.83 -7.82
N ASN A 23 -0.70 -8.45 -8.29
CA ASN A 23 0.12 -7.93 -9.37
C ASN A 23 0.14 -8.89 -10.56
N VAL A 24 -0.12 -8.35 -11.75
CA VAL A 24 0.07 -9.05 -13.04
C VAL A 24 0.84 -8.13 -13.96
N TYR A 25 2.09 -8.50 -14.25
CA TYR A 25 3.03 -7.74 -15.09
C TYR A 25 3.12 -6.26 -14.66
N ASN A 26 2.50 -5.34 -15.40
CA ASN A 26 2.53 -3.91 -15.15
C ASN A 26 1.38 -3.39 -14.29
N LYS A 27 0.38 -4.22 -13.94
CA LYS A 27 -0.80 -3.82 -13.16
C LYS A 27 -0.67 -4.25 -11.71
N VAL A 28 -0.98 -3.36 -10.77
CA VAL A 28 -1.05 -3.66 -9.33
C VAL A 28 -2.40 -3.17 -8.83
N GLN A 29 -3.25 -4.09 -8.36
CA GLN A 29 -4.51 -3.77 -7.70
C GLN A 29 -4.27 -3.83 -6.19
N ILE A 30 -4.70 -2.80 -5.46
CA ILE A 30 -4.42 -2.64 -4.03
C ILE A 30 -5.75 -2.45 -3.28
N THR A 31 -5.91 -3.21 -2.20
CA THR A 31 -6.98 -3.06 -1.21
C THR A 31 -6.33 -2.72 0.14
N LEU A 32 -6.93 -1.78 0.88
CA LEU A 32 -6.47 -1.36 2.20
C LEU A 32 -7.60 -1.54 3.23
N THR A 33 -7.28 -2.18 4.34
CA THR A 33 -8.17 -2.36 5.47
C THR A 33 -7.34 -2.54 6.75
N SER A 34 -7.90 -2.19 7.90
CA SER A 34 -7.33 -2.51 9.20
C SER A 34 -8.10 -3.70 9.78
N HIS A 35 -7.48 -4.88 9.72
CA HIS A 35 -8.12 -6.15 10.12
C HIS A 35 -8.51 -6.19 11.59
N ASP A 36 -7.73 -5.56 12.46
CA ASP A 36 -7.94 -5.52 13.90
C ASP A 36 -9.23 -4.79 14.30
N CYS A 37 -9.71 -3.85 13.47
CA CYS A 37 -10.99 -3.18 13.67
C CYS A 37 -12.06 -3.56 12.64
N GLY A 38 -11.78 -4.54 11.77
CA GLY A 38 -12.71 -4.99 10.72
C GLY A 38 -13.11 -3.89 9.73
N GLY A 39 -12.26 -2.88 9.48
CA GLY A 39 -12.64 -1.73 8.66
C GLY A 39 -11.54 -0.70 8.44
N LEU A 40 -11.91 0.49 7.98
CA LEU A 40 -10.96 1.56 7.67
C LEU A 40 -10.50 2.30 8.92
N THR A 41 -9.21 2.62 8.98
CA THR A 41 -8.62 3.52 9.96
C THR A 41 -7.75 4.59 9.31
N LYS A 42 -7.18 5.47 10.14
CA LYS A 42 -6.18 6.44 9.70
C LYS A 42 -4.90 5.78 9.16
N ARG A 43 -4.62 4.51 9.50
CA ARG A 43 -3.47 3.77 8.94
C ARG A 43 -3.63 3.55 7.44
N ASP A 44 -4.83 3.15 7.00
CA ASP A 44 -5.17 2.97 5.59
C ASP A 44 -5.01 4.27 4.81
N VAL A 45 -5.59 5.37 5.32
CA VAL A 45 -5.48 6.68 4.66
C VAL A 45 -4.03 7.15 4.56
N ARG A 46 -3.20 6.91 5.58
CA ARG A 46 -1.77 7.27 5.56
C ARG A 46 -1.00 6.44 4.53
N LEU A 47 -1.25 5.13 4.48
CA LEU A 47 -0.57 4.25 3.52
C LEU A 47 -1.00 4.57 2.09
N ALA A 48 -2.30 4.80 1.85
CA ALA A 48 -2.83 5.25 0.56
C ALA A 48 -2.14 6.52 0.06
N LYS A 49 -1.99 7.54 0.92
CA LYS A 49 -1.28 8.78 0.57
C LYS A 49 0.18 8.56 0.19
N PHE A 50 0.85 7.61 0.83
CA PHE A 50 2.22 7.26 0.45
C PHE A 50 2.25 6.50 -0.89
N ILE A 51 1.33 5.56 -1.10
CA ILE A 51 1.17 4.81 -2.35
C ILE A 51 1.00 5.78 -3.53
N GLU A 52 0.13 6.79 -3.40
CA GLU A 52 -0.06 7.83 -4.43
C GLU A 52 1.25 8.56 -4.77
N LYS A 53 2.00 8.97 -3.74
CA LYS A 53 3.31 9.62 -3.95
C LYS A 53 4.33 8.68 -4.61
N ALA A 54 4.33 7.42 -4.23
CA ALA A 54 5.21 6.41 -4.80
C ALA A 54 4.87 6.13 -6.28
N ALA A 55 3.58 6.11 -6.63
CA ALA A 55 3.10 5.92 -8.00
C ALA A 55 3.38 7.14 -8.89
N ALA A 56 3.22 8.36 -8.37
CA ALA A 56 3.44 9.60 -9.14
C ALA A 56 4.93 9.90 -9.42
N SER A 57 5.85 9.23 -8.72
CA SER A 57 7.31 9.42 -8.85
C SER A 57 8.00 8.21 -9.51
N MET A 58 7.28 7.50 -10.36
CA MET A 58 7.73 6.35 -11.13
C MET A 58 7.80 6.66 -12.62
#